data_AF-A0A0D2PQZ7-F1
#
_entry.id   AF-A0A0D2PQZ7-F1
#
_cell.length_a   1.000
_cell.length_b   1.000
_cell.length_c   1.000
_cell.angle_alpha   90.00
_cell.angle_beta   90.00
_cell.angle_gamma   90.00
#
_symmetry.space_group_name_H-M   'P 1'
#
loop_
_entity.id
_entity.type
_entity.pdbx_description
1 polymer ?
#
loop_
_entity_poly.entity_id
_entity_poly.type
_entity_poly.pdbx_seq_one_letter_code
_entity_poly.pdbx_strand_id
1 'polypeptide(L)' 'KTNIHSSWNSDNLSEQLIAAITDDPDIKQGLFPSPGANVSTTKGGGKRKSFWQRKLAEILFAEHP' A
#
# COMPACT_ATOMS: atom_id res chain seq x y z
N LYS A 1 -21.15 -4.80 22.15
CA LYS A 1 -20.89 -4.71 20.69
C LYS A 1 -20.48 -3.28 20.39
N THR A 2 -19.18 -3.02 20.27
CA THR A 2 -18.68 -1.68 20.00
C THR A 2 -19.01 -1.36 18.54
N ASN A 3 -19.78 -0.30 18.32
CA ASN A 3 -20.15 0.13 16.98
C ASN A 3 -18.90 0.76 16.34
N ILE A 4 -18.24 0.02 15.45
CA ILE A 4 -17.12 0.54 14.67
C ILE A 4 -17.72 1.46 13.61
N HIS A 5 -17.68 2.76 13.86
CA HIS A 5 -18.11 3.77 12.90
C HIS A 5 -17.02 3.95 11.84
N SER A 6 -17.03 3.09 10.82
CA SER A 6 -16.15 3.23 9.65
C SER A 6 -16.68 4.36 8.75
N SER A 7 -16.29 5.59 9.02
CA SER A 7 -16.47 6.69 8.07
C SER A 7 -15.54 6.47 6.89
N TRP A 8 -16.08 5.98 5.77
CA TRP A 8 -15.35 5.87 4.50
C TRP A 8 -15.05 7.24 3.84
N ASN A 9 -15.60 8.32 4.41
CA ASN A 9 -15.42 9.71 3.97
C ASN A 9 -14.50 10.49 4.93
N SER A 10 -13.35 9.92 5.31
CA SER A 10 -12.29 10.76 5.86
C SER A 10 -11.66 11.54 4.70
N ASP A 11 -11.90 12.85 4.66
CA ASP A 11 -11.41 13.75 3.60
C ASP A 11 -9.89 13.64 3.37
N ASN A 12 -9.14 13.11 4.36
CA ASN A 12 -7.68 12.98 4.33
C ASN A 12 -7.16 11.57 3.97
N LEU A 13 -8.02 10.54 3.88
CA LEU A 13 -7.53 9.16 3.61
C LEU A 13 -6.90 9.03 2.24
N SER A 14 -7.46 9.70 1.24
CA SER A 14 -6.90 9.74 -0.12
C SER A 14 -5.52 10.41 -0.14
N GLU A 15 -5.34 11.49 0.63
CA GLU A 15 -4.05 12.19 0.75
C GLU A 15 -3.02 11.33 1.48
N GLN A 16 -3.42 10.68 2.58
CA GLN A 16 -2.57 9.75 3.33
C GLN A 16 -2.17 8.53 2.48
N LEU A 17 -3.09 8.00 1.67
CA LEU A 17 -2.81 6.91 0.74
C LEU A 17 -1.77 7.33 -0.30
N ILE A 18 -1.92 8.52 -0.88
CA ILE A 18 -0.97 9.07 -1.85
C ILE A 18 0.39 9.24 -1.18
N ALA A 19 0.46 9.89 -0.02
CA ALA A 19 1.69 10.09 0.74
C ALA A 19 2.39 8.77 1.08
N ALA A 20 1.65 7.78 1.60
CA ALA A 20 2.19 6.46 1.95
C ALA A 20 2.77 5.71 0.73
N ILE A 21 2.24 5.95 -0.47
CA ILE A 21 2.78 5.38 -1.71
C ILE A 21 3.98 6.18 -2.21
N THR A 22 3.95 7.51 -2.15
CA THR A 22 4.98 8.36 -2.74
C THR A 22 6.23 8.50 -1.89
N ASP A 23 6.08 8.43 -0.57
CA ASP A 23 7.15 8.69 0.39
C ASP A 23 7.97 7.43 0.70
N ASP A 24 7.39 6.23 0.50
CA ASP A 24 8.10 4.95 0.59
C ASP A 24 8.50 4.47 -0.83
N PRO A 25 9.78 4.62 -1.23
CA PRO A 25 10.24 4.25 -2.57
C PRO A 25 10.12 2.74 -2.85
N ASP A 26 10.15 1.88 -1.82
CA ASP A 26 9.99 0.43 -1.98
C ASP A 26 8.53 0.07 -2.26
N ILE A 27 7.59 0.71 -1.56
CA ILE A 27 6.15 0.55 -1.83
C ILE A 27 5.82 1.10 -3.22
N LYS A 28 6.36 2.27 -3.56
CA LYS A 28 6.20 2.86 -4.90
C LYS A 28 6.66 1.90 -5.98
N GLN A 29 7.89 1.40 -5.88
CA GLN A 29 8.48 0.50 -6.87
C GLN A 29 7.78 -0.88 -6.87
N GLY A 30 7.31 -1.34 -5.71
CA GLY A 30 6.62 -2.62 -5.55
C GLY A 30 5.19 -2.64 -6.08
N LEU A 31 4.47 -1.52 -6.01
CA LEU A 31 3.09 -1.37 -6.49
C LEU A 31 3.02 -0.83 -7.93
N PHE A 32 3.90 0.12 -8.26
CA PHE A 32 3.96 0.87 -9.50
C PHE A 32 5.39 0.87 -10.07
N PRO A 33 5.92 -0.30 -10.44
CA PRO A 33 7.26 -0.41 -11.02
C PRO A 33 7.35 0.42 -12.31
N SER A 34 8.52 1.01 -12.56
CA SER A 34 8.78 1.67 -13.84
C SER A 34 8.62 0.71 -15.03
N PRO A 35 8.29 1.22 -16.23
CA PRO A 35 8.24 0.40 -17.43
C PRO A 35 9.53 -0.41 -17.62
N GLY A 36 9.41 -1.72 -17.87
CA GLY A 36 10.55 -2.64 -17.97
C GLY A 36 11.09 -3.17 -16.64
N ALA A 37 10.68 -2.61 -15.49
CA ALA A 37 11.04 -3.10 -14.16
C ALA A 37 10.07 -4.16 -13.60
N ASN A 38 9.20 -4.72 -14.46
CA ASN A 38 8.40 -5.88 -14.11
C ASN A 38 9.36 -7.05 -13.82
N VAL A 39 9.65 -7.27 -12.54
CA VAL A 39 10.55 -8.34 -12.10
C VAL A 39 9.96 -9.66 -12.59
N SER A 40 10.66 -10.34 -13.50
CA SER A 40 10.27 -11.67 -13.97
C SER A 40 10.18 -12.60 -12.77
N THR A 41 8.95 -12.93 -12.36
CA THR A 41 8.69 -13.87 -11.26
C THR A 41 8.91 -15.32 -11.69
N THR A 42 9.26 -15.56 -12.96
CA THR A 42 9.50 -16.89 -13.55
C THR A 42 10.61 -17.66 -12.82
N LYS A 43 11.53 -16.97 -12.12
CA LYS A 43 12.53 -17.59 -11.23
C LYS A 43 12.44 -17.15 -9.76
N GLY A 44 11.30 -16.57 -9.35
CA GLY A 44 10.98 -16.37 -7.93
C GLY A 44 11.73 -15.24 -7.19
N GLY A 45 12.31 -14.26 -7.88
CA GLY A 45 13.18 -13.25 -7.24
C GLY A 45 12.47 -12.06 -6.57
N GLY A 46 11.21 -11.76 -6.90
CA GLY A 46 10.50 -10.55 -6.44
C GLY A 46 9.39 -10.83 -5.43
N LYS A 47 9.19 -9.91 -4.47
CA LYS A 47 7.98 -9.90 -3.62
C LYS A 47 6.73 -9.74 -4.51
N ARG A 48 5.67 -10.48 -4.19
CA ARG A 48 4.38 -10.36 -4.89
C ARG A 48 3.77 -8.98 -4.63
N LYS A 49 2.95 -8.48 -5.55
CA LYS A 49 2.21 -7.22 -5.39
C LYS A 49 1.39 -7.19 -4.08
N SER A 50 0.83 -8.33 -3.67
CA SER A 50 0.07 -8.48 -2.42
C SER A 50 0.89 -8.19 -1.16
N PHE A 51 2.21 -8.43 -1.18
CA PHE A 51 3.09 -8.08 -0.07
C PHE A 51 3.13 -6.56 0.14
N TRP A 52 3.31 -5.80 -0.95
CA TRP A 52 3.36 -4.34 -0.91
C TRP A 52 2.00 -3.73 -0.58
N GLN A 53 0.91 -4.32 -1.08
CA GLN A 53 -0.46 -3.91 -0.71
C GLN A 53 -0.74 -4.10 0.78
N ARG A 54 -0.24 -5.21 1.36
CA ARG A 54 -0.35 -5.44 2.80
C ARG A 54 0.46 -4.43 3.60
N LYS A 55 1.72 -4.16 3.21
CA LYS A 55 2.57 -3.14 3.86
C LYS A 55 1.90 -1.76 3.83
N LEU A 56 1.31 -1.38 2.68
CA LEU A 56 0.56 -0.14 2.54
C LEU A 56 -0.66 -0.11 3.46
N ALA A 57 -1.42 -1.20 3.57
CA ALA A 57 -2.57 -1.29 4.47
C ALA A 57 -2.15 -1.19 5.94
N GLU A 58 -1.03 -1.82 6.32
CA GLU A 58 -0.47 -1.71 7.67
C GLU A 58 -0.09 -0.26 7.99
N ILE A 59 0.48 0.50 7.04
CA ILE A 59 0.79 1.93 7.25
C ILE A 59 -0.48 2.78 7.36
N LEU A 60 -1.43 2.58 6.44
CA LEU A 60 -2.63 3.42 6.33
C LEU A 60 -3.62 3.19 7.48
N PHE A 61 -3.66 1.97 8.01
CA PHE A 61 -4.63 1.56 9.03
C PHE A 61 -3.99 1.21 10.38
N ALA A 62 -2.67 1.43 10.57
CA ALA A 62 -2.00 1.19 11.86
C ALA A 62 -2.63 1.96 13.03
N GLU A 63 -3.18 3.15 12.76
CA GLU A 63 -3.75 4.03 13.77
C GLU A 63 -5.27 3.88 13.94
N HIS A 64 -5.89 2.96 13.19
CA HIS A 64 -7.33 2.69 13.27
C HIS A 64 -7.58 1.41 14.12
N PRO A 65 -8.00 1.53 15.39
CA PRO A 65 -8.34 0.39 16.25
C PRO A 65 -9.60 -0.37 15.81
#